data_AF-A0A5C5VAT2-F1
#
_entry.id   AF-A0A5C5VAT2-F1
#
_cell.length_a   1.000
_cell.length_b   1.000
_cell.length_c   1.000
_cell.angle_alpha   90.00
_cell.angle_beta   90.00
_cell.angle_gamma   90.00
#
_symmetry.space_group_name_H-M   'P 1'
#
loop_
_entity.id
_entity.type
_entity.pdbx_description
1 polymer ?
#
loop_
_entity_poly.entity_id
_entity_poly.type
_entity_poly.pdbx_seq_one_letter_code
_entity_poly.pdbx_strand_id
1 'polypeptide(L)' 'MGDNFYPYGLKASAPSYEKAIEYVYDQGLSKRKLSIDELFEPSTVDLVDESSSQL' A
#
# COMPACT_ATOMS: atom_id res chain seq x y z
N MET A 1 14.51 -19.63 -1.50
CA MET A 1 13.33 -18.88 -1.98
C MET A 1 13.88 -17.58 -2.53
N GLY A 2 13.68 -17.31 -3.82
CA GLY A 2 14.31 -16.17 -4.50
C GLY A 2 13.89 -14.81 -3.93
N ASP A 3 14.60 -13.77 -4.36
CA ASP A 3 14.48 -12.38 -3.92
C ASP A 3 13.03 -11.98 -3.58
N ASN A 4 12.84 -11.50 -2.35
CA ASN A 4 11.61 -10.96 -1.74
C ASN A 4 10.34 -11.09 -2.60
N PHE A 5 9.76 -12.30 -2.62
CA PHE A 5 8.60 -12.64 -3.46
C PHE A 5 7.36 -11.78 -3.17
N TYR A 6 7.27 -11.20 -1.97
CA TYR A 6 6.16 -10.34 -1.57
C TYR A 6 6.68 -9.12 -0.79
N PRO A 7 7.18 -8.09 -1.51
CA PRO A 7 7.80 -6.94 -0.87
C PRO A 7 6.78 -6.17 -0.05
N TYR A 8 7.06 -6.02 1.23
CA TYR A 8 6.29 -5.18 2.15
C TYR A 8 6.67 -3.70 1.99
N GLY A 9 5.72 -2.83 2.27
CA GLY A 9 5.89 -1.38 2.21
C GLY A 9 4.87 -0.71 1.28
N LEU A 10 4.57 0.55 1.57
CA LEU A 10 3.54 1.30 0.86
C LEU A 10 3.83 1.41 -0.64
N LYS A 11 5.08 1.69 -1.00
CA LYS A 11 5.51 1.80 -2.41
C LYS A 11 5.34 0.50 -3.19
N ALA A 12 5.69 -0.62 -2.56
CA ALA A 12 5.62 -1.94 -3.18
C ALA A 12 4.17 -2.40 -3.40
N SER A 13 3.25 -1.95 -2.54
CA SER A 13 1.83 -2.32 -2.54
C SER A 13 0.89 -1.22 -3.04
N ALA A 14 1.42 -0.08 -3.51
CA ALA A 14 0.64 1.06 -3.99
C ALA A 14 -0.43 0.68 -5.03
N PRO A 15 -0.15 -0.14 -6.06
CA PRO A 15 -1.18 -0.51 -7.04
C PRO A 15 -2.38 -1.23 -6.40
N SER A 16 -2.13 -2.05 -5.38
CA SER A 16 -3.19 -2.76 -4.66
C SER A 16 -4.04 -1.79 -3.85
N TYR A 17 -3.42 -0.82 -3.18
CA TYR A 17 -4.16 0.22 -2.44
C TYR A 17 -4.99 1.11 -3.36
N GLU A 18 -4.44 1.52 -4.51
CA GLU A 18 -5.19 2.30 -5.50
C GLU A 18 -6.45 1.58 -5.96
N LYS A 19 -6.34 0.27 -6.25
CA LYS A 19 -7.51 -0.54 -6.63
C LYS A 19 -8.50 -0.73 -5.49
N ALA A 20 -8.03 -0.94 -4.27
CA ALA A 20 -8.91 -1.03 -3.11
C ALA A 20 -9.70 0.26 -2.91
N ILE A 21 -9.05 1.43 -3.02
CA ILE A 21 -9.68 2.75 -2.94
C ILE A 21 -10.75 2.92 -4.03
N GLU A 22 -10.44 2.52 -5.27
CA GLU A 22 -11.41 2.56 -6.37
C GLU A 22 -12.65 1.74 -6.05
N TYR A 23 -12.48 0.48 -5.65
CA TYR A 23 -13.62 -0.38 -5.33
C TYR A 23 -14.43 0.11 -4.12
N VAL A 24 -13.76 0.64 -3.10
CA VAL A 24 -14.43 1.23 -1.93
C VAL A 24 -15.30 2.43 -2.35
N TYR A 25 -14.82 3.26 -3.27
CA TYR A 25 -15.60 4.38 -3.78
C TYR A 25 -16.75 3.92 -4.68
N ASP A 26 -16.47 3.05 -5.65
CA ASP A 26 -17.45 2.58 -6.64
C ASP A 26 -18.60 1.78 -6.00
N GLN A 27 -18.33 1.08 -4.90
CA GLN A 27 -19.35 0.34 -4.14
C GLN A 27 -20.14 1.23 -3.16
N GLY A 28 -19.85 2.53 -3.11
CA GLY A 28 -20.51 3.47 -2.19
C GLY A 28 -20.13 3.30 -0.73
N LEU A 29 -19.01 2.60 -0.45
CA LEU A 29 -18.50 2.40 0.92
C LEU A 29 -17.78 3.64 1.46
N SER A 30 -17.40 4.57 0.58
CA SER A 30 -16.91 5.90 0.95
C SER A 30 -17.72 7.00 0.27
N LYS A 31 -17.92 8.11 0.99
CA LYS A 31 -18.61 9.32 0.47
C LYS A 31 -17.78 10.06 -0.59
N ARG A 32 -16.46 9.84 -0.63
CA ARG A 32 -15.52 10.46 -1.58
C ARG A 32 -14.38 9.50 -1.92
N LYS A 33 -13.79 9.65 -3.11
CA LYS A 33 -12.58 8.91 -3.48
C LYS A 33 -11.40 9.52 -2.73
N LEU A 34 -10.74 8.71 -1.90
CA LEU A 34 -9.55 9.09 -1.13
C LEU A 34 -8.29 8.87 -1.98
N SER A 35 -7.17 9.50 -1.65
CA SER A 35 -5.86 9.15 -2.19
C SER A 35 -5.02 8.36 -1.17
N ILE A 36 -3.93 7.73 -1.65
CA ILE A 36 -2.94 7.10 -0.77
C ILE A 36 -2.33 8.13 0.18
N ASP A 37 -2.01 9.33 -0.30
CA ASP A 37 -1.42 10.41 0.52
C ASP A 37 -2.36 10.91 1.63
N GLU A 38 -3.68 10.76 1.46
CA GLU A 38 -4.66 11.09 2.51
C GLU A 38 -4.83 9.97 3.55
N LEU A 39 -4.52 8.72 3.17
CA LEU A 39 -4.74 7.54 4.00
C LEU A 39 -3.54 7.19 4.88
N PHE A 40 -2.33 7.49 4.39
CA PHE A 40 -1.08 7.14 5.06
C PHE A 40 -0.37 8.39 5.54
N GLU A 41 0.28 8.27 6.70
CA GLU A 41 1.10 9.37 7.21
C GLU A 41 2.40 9.44 6.37
N PRO A 42 2.85 10.64 5.93
CA PRO A 42 4.01 10.80 5.04
C PRO A 42 5.31 10.11 5.47
N SER A 43 5.64 10.10 6.76
CA SER A 43 6.80 9.40 7.34
C SER A 43 6.76 7.88 7.16
N THR A 44 5.58 7.31 6.86
CA THR A 44 5.42 5.87 6.65
C THR A 44 5.69 5.42 5.21
N VAL A 45 5.77 6.36 4.26
CA VAL A 45 5.91 6.07 2.82
C VAL A 45 7.21 5.33 2.49
N ASP A 46 8.28 5.64 3.22
CA ASP A 46 9.62 5.08 2.99
C ASP A 46 9.93 3.86 3.87
N LEU A 47 8.97 3.41 4.69
CA LEU A 47 9.16 2.21 5.51
C LEU A 47 9.15 0.96 4.63
N VAL A 48 10.24 0.20 4.71
CA VAL A 48 10.45 -1.06 4.01
C VAL A 48 10.77 -2.16 5.02
N ASP A 49 10.40 -3.39 4.68
CA ASP A 49 10.76 -4.54 5.51
C ASP A 49 12.22 -4.94 5.28
N GLU A 50 13.06 -4.69 6.29
CA GLU A 50 14.46 -5.10 6.35
C GLU A 50 14.62 -6.59 6.71
N SER A 51 13.55 -7.24 7.20
CA SER A 51 13.57 -8.62 7.70
C SER A 51 13.79 -9.66 6.61
N SER A 52 13.59 -9.29 5.34
CA SER A 52 13.78 -10.16 4.18
C SER A 52 15.27 -10.39 3.81
N SER A 53 16.21 -9.66 4.44
CA SER A 53 17.67 -9.76 4.16
C SER A 53 18.45 -10.66 5.15
N GLN A 54 17.80 -11.31 6.12
CA GLN A 54 18.47 -12.11 7.17
C GLN A 54 18.26 -13.64 7.08
N LEU A 55 17.82 -14.18 5.94
CA LEU A 55 17.78 -15.63 5.70
C LEU A 55 18.61 -16.08 4.50
#